data_AF-A0A2N5GUB7-F1
#
_entry.id   AF-A0A2N5GUB7-F1
#
_cell.length_a   1.000
_cell.length_b   1.000
_cell.length_c   1.000
_cell.angle_alpha   90.00
_cell.angle_beta   90.00
_cell.angle_gamma   90.00
#
_symmetry.space_group_name_H-M   'P 1'
#
loop_
_entity.id
_entity.type
_entity.pdbx_description
1 polymer ?
#
loop_
_entity_poly.entity_id
_entity_poly.type
_entity_poly.pdbx_seq_one_letter_code
_entity_poly.pdbx_strand_id
1 'polypeptide(L)' 'MSTVLFGSVEYYEREISAHFSDNGIRGAIMGDAATRIISLLEQEIENAFLYDENMRVQCLHNLLVAFANLTEVAST' A
#
# COMPACT_ATOMS: atom_id res chain seq x y z
N MET A 1 -17.52 -11.96 -0.47
CA MET A 1 -16.93 -10.61 -0.59
C MET A 1 -16.53 -10.18 0.80
N SER A 2 -15.24 -10.16 1.12
CA SER A 2 -14.75 -9.56 2.36
C SER A 2 -14.60 -8.06 2.11
N THR A 3 -15.31 -7.23 2.85
CA THR A 3 -15.07 -5.78 2.87
C THR A 3 -13.81 -5.54 3.67
N VAL A 4 -12.68 -5.37 2.98
CA VAL A 4 -11.44 -4.96 3.64
C VAL A 4 -11.57 -3.47 3.95
N LEU A 5 -11.35 -3.10 5.21
CA LEU A 5 -11.51 -1.74 5.70
C LEU A 5 -10.45 -0.84 5.08
N PHE A 6 -10.86 0.24 4.44
CA PHE A 6 -9.94 1.27 3.96
C PHE A 6 -9.01 1.71 5.10
N GLY A 7 -7.71 1.73 4.83
CA GLY A 7 -6.71 2.09 5.83
C GLY A 7 -6.12 0.95 6.65
N SER A 8 -6.61 -0.30 6.52
CA SER A 8 -6.00 -1.46 7.17
C SER A 8 -4.74 -1.95 6.43
N VAL A 9 -3.90 -2.72 7.12
CA VAL A 9 -2.72 -3.35 6.49
C VAL A 9 -3.13 -4.25 5.33
N GLU A 10 -4.15 -5.09 5.53
CA GLU A 10 -4.66 -6.03 4.52
C GLU A 10 -5.25 -5.31 3.31
N TYR A 11 -5.80 -4.10 3.50
CA TYR A 11 -6.28 -3.26 2.39
C TYR A 11 -5.10 -2.91 1.50
N TYR A 12 -4.03 -2.34 2.08
CA TYR A 12 -2.87 -1.92 1.32
C TYR A 12 -2.10 -3.08 0.69
N GLU A 13 -1.97 -4.21 1.40
CA GLU A 13 -1.34 -5.42 0.83
C GLU A 13 -2.07 -5.88 -0.44
N ARG A 14 -3.42 -5.85 -0.41
CA ARG A 14 -4.24 -6.19 -1.58
C ARG A 14 -4.07 -5.19 -2.71
N GLU A 15 -4.15 -3.89 -2.45
CA GLU A 15 -4.02 -2.85 -3.49
C GLU A 15 -2.64 -2.89 -4.16
N ILE A 16 -1.57 -3.01 -3.35
CA ILE A 16 -0.19 -3.11 -3.86
C ILE A 16 -0.01 -4.39 -4.70
N SER A 17 -0.50 -5.53 -4.20
CA SER A 17 -0.40 -6.82 -4.91
C SER A 17 -1.21 -6.83 -6.21
N ALA A 18 -2.41 -6.23 -6.21
CA ALA A 18 -3.24 -6.05 -7.39
C ALA A 18 -2.51 -5.18 -8.43
N HIS A 19 -1.93 -4.06 -7.99
CA HIS A 19 -1.17 -3.17 -8.87
C HIS A 19 0.01 -3.88 -9.54
N PHE A 20 0.76 -4.72 -8.81
CA PHE A 20 1.85 -5.50 -9.40
C PHE A 20 1.36 -6.58 -10.36
N SER A 21 0.25 -7.23 -10.03
CA SER A 21 -0.36 -8.28 -10.85
C SER A 21 -0.88 -7.72 -12.17
N ASP A 22 -1.61 -6.61 -12.12
CA ASP A 22 -2.26 -5.98 -13.28
C ASP A 22 -1.24 -5.38 -14.26
N ASN A 23 -0.09 -4.90 -13.76
CA ASN A 23 0.97 -4.33 -14.58
C ASN A 23 2.03 -5.37 -15.01
N GLY A 24 1.87 -6.65 -14.66
CA GLY A 24 2.80 -7.72 -15.03
C GLY A 24 4.22 -7.54 -14.47
N ILE A 25 4.34 -6.85 -13.34
CA ILE A 25 5.63 -6.40 -12.80
C ILE A 25 6.31 -7.55 -12.05
N ARG A 26 7.48 -7.97 -12.54
CA ARG A 26 8.33 -9.01 -11.91
C ARG A 26 9.77 -8.51 -11.75
N GLY A 27 10.41 -8.86 -10.64
CA GLY A 27 11.85 -8.61 -10.41
C GLY A 27 12.20 -7.15 -10.14
N ALA A 28 13.34 -6.66 -10.65
CA ALA A 28 13.90 -5.33 -10.32
C ALA A 28 12.98 -4.12 -10.64
N ILE A 29 11.99 -4.29 -11.52
CA ILE A 29 10.96 -3.28 -11.85
C ILE A 29 10.00 -3.05 -10.67
N MET A 30 9.96 -3.99 -9.71
CA MET A 30 9.10 -3.94 -8.53
C MET A 30 9.45 -2.77 -7.61
N GLY A 31 10.71 -2.32 -7.55
CA GLY A 31 11.12 -1.17 -6.71
C GLY A 31 10.56 0.17 -7.21
N ASP A 32 10.70 0.46 -8.51
CA ASP A 32 10.17 1.69 -9.12
C ASP A 32 8.64 1.69 -9.14
N ALA A 33 8.05 0.52 -9.41
CA ALA A 33 6.60 0.36 -9.39
C ALA A 33 6.01 0.46 -7.98
N ALA A 34 6.69 -0.12 -6.99
CA ALA A 34 6.32 -0.01 -5.58
C ALA A 34 6.29 1.45 -5.14
N THR A 35 7.35 2.18 -5.46
CA THR A 35 7.44 3.61 -5.14
C THR A 35 6.26 4.38 -5.72
N ARG A 36 5.86 4.07 -6.96
CA ARG A 36 4.75 4.76 -7.61
C ARG A 36 3.39 4.47 -6.96
N ILE A 37 3.10 3.21 -6.63
CA ILE A 37 1.82 2.86 -5.97
C ILE A 37 1.78 3.37 -4.53
N ILE A 38 2.90 3.33 -3.82
CA ILE A 38 3.01 3.90 -2.46
C ILE A 38 2.72 5.40 -2.49
N SER A 39 3.34 6.16 -3.38
CA SER A 39 3.07 7.61 -3.48
C SER A 39 1.63 7.94 -3.85
N LEU A 40 0.97 7.11 -4.65
CA LEU A 40 -0.46 7.27 -4.94
C LEU A 40 -1.30 7.05 -3.68
N LEU A 41 -1.05 5.97 -2.94
CA LEU A 41 -1.77 5.66 -1.70
C LEU A 41 -1.50 6.72 -0.60
N GLU A 42 -0.28 7.25 -0.50
CA GLU A 42 0.05 8.36 0.41
C GLU A 42 -0.80 9.60 0.10
N GLN A 43 -0.92 9.99 -1.18
CA GLN A 43 -1.77 11.11 -1.58
C GLN A 43 -3.26 10.85 -1.29
N GLU A 44 -3.74 9.63 -1.51
CA GLU A 44 -5.12 9.27 -1.16
C GLU A 44 -5.37 9.38 0.34
N ILE A 45 -4.44 8.94 1.17
CA ILE A 45 -4.50 9.04 2.64
C ILE A 45 -4.51 10.52 3.07
N GLU A 46 -3.63 11.35 2.51
CA GLU A 46 -3.58 12.79 2.81
C GLU A 46 -4.90 13.49 2.48
N ASN A 47 -5.50 13.15 1.33
CA ASN A 47 -6.77 13.72 0.91
C ASN A 47 -7.97 13.21 1.73
N ALA A 48 -7.99 11.91 2.06
CA ALA A 48 -9.08 11.28 2.80
C ALA A 48 -9.14 11.76 4.27
N PHE A 49 -7.99 12.05 4.87
CA PHE A 49 -7.86 12.41 6.28
C PHE A 49 -7.28 13.82 6.48
N LEU A 50 -7.72 14.78 5.66
CA LEU A 50 -7.25 16.18 5.71
C LEU A 50 -7.39 16.81 7.10
N TYR A 51 -8.42 16.45 7.85
CA TYR A 51 -8.75 17.01 9.16
C TYR A 51 -8.60 16.02 10.33
N ASP A 52 -8.21 14.77 10.08
CA ASP A 52 -8.01 13.74 11.10
C ASP A 52 -6.58 13.22 11.06
N GLU A 53 -5.68 13.96 11.69
CA GLU A 53 -4.26 13.66 11.70
C GLU A 53 -3.94 12.30 12.34
N ASN A 54 -4.71 11.88 13.35
CA ASN A 54 -4.50 10.60 14.01
C ASN A 54 -4.82 9.43 13.05
N MET A 55 -5.96 9.50 12.36
CA MET A 55 -6.30 8.51 11.35
C MET A 55 -5.33 8.53 10.17
N ARG A 56 -4.88 9.71 9.74
CA ARG A 56 -3.88 9.86 8.68
C ARG A 56 -2.57 9.15 9.04
N VAL A 57 -2.02 9.43 10.23
CA VAL A 57 -0.77 8.81 10.71
C VAL A 57 -0.91 7.30 10.84
N GLN A 58 -2.04 6.81 11.37
CA GLN A 58 -2.28 5.38 11.47
C GLN A 58 -2.35 4.70 10.09
N CYS A 59 -3.00 5.34 9.12
CA CYS A 59 -3.10 4.83 7.76
C CYS A 59 -1.74 4.79 7.05
N LEU A 60 -0.92 5.84 7.20
CA LEU A 60 0.45 5.86 6.68
C LEU A 60 1.31 4.77 7.31
N HIS A 61 1.19 4.56 8.62
CA HIS A 61 1.90 3.48 9.31
C HIS A 61 1.47 2.11 8.79
N ASN A 62 0.17 1.88 8.62
CA ASN A 62 -0.35 0.62 8.06
C ASN A 62 0.12 0.39 6.62
N LEU A 63 0.24 1.44 5.80
CA LEU A 63 0.78 1.36 4.45
C LEU A 63 2.25 0.91 4.45
N LEU A 64 3.07 1.46 5.35
CA LEU A 64 4.48 1.06 5.50
C LEU A 64 4.61 -0.40 5.94
N VAL A 65 3.78 -0.85 6.89
CA VAL A 65 3.75 -2.25 7.35
C VAL A 65 3.39 -3.19 6.20
N ALA A 66 2.34 -2.86 5.44
CA ALA A 66 1.93 -3.65 4.28
C ALA A 66 3.04 -3.77 3.23
N PHE A 67 3.75 -2.67 2.97
CA PHE A 67 4.87 -2.70 2.04
C PHE A 67 6.02 -3.59 2.54
N ALA A 68 6.41 -3.45 3.82
CA ALA A 68 7.44 -4.28 4.42
C ALA A 68 7.11 -5.78 4.30
N ASN A 69 5.88 -6.17 4.67
CA ASN A 69 5.40 -7.55 4.58
C ASN A 69 5.56 -8.13 3.15
N LEU A 70 5.18 -7.35 2.13
CA LEU A 70 5.28 -7.79 0.74
C LEU A 70 6.73 -7.91 0.25
N THR A 71 7.63 -7.06 0.74
CA THR A 71 9.07 -7.16 0.40
C THR A 71 9.78 -8.32 1.11
N GLU A 72 9.39 -8.65 2.34
CA GLU A 72 9.91 -9.82 3.06
C GLU A 72 9.44 -11.13 2.39
N VAL A 73 8.16 -11.21 2.01
CA VAL A 73 7.61 -12.38 1.31
C VAL A 73 8.27 -12.61 -0.06
N ALA A 74 8.63 -11.54 -0.78
CA ALA A 74 9.33 -11.66 -2.08
C ALA A 74 10.79 -12.17 -1.98
N SER A 75 11.35 -12.23 -0.78
CA SER A 75 12.75 -12.64 -0.51
C SER A 75 12.90 -14.12 -0.11
N THR A 76 11.81 -14.88 -0.08
CA THR A 76 11.76 -16.31 0.31
C THR A 76 11.38 -17.20 -0.88
#